data_AF-A0A2T0T577-F1
#
_entry.id   AF-A0A2T0T577-F1
#
_cell.length_a   1.000
_cell.length_b   1.000
_cell.length_c   1.000
_cell.angle_alpha   90.00
_cell.angle_beta   90.00
_cell.angle_gamma   90.00
#
_symmetry.space_group_name_H-M   'P 1'
#
loop_
_entity.id
_entity.type
_entity.pdbx_description
1 polymer ?
#
loop_
_entity_poly.entity_id
_entity_poly.type
_entity_poly.pdbx_seq_one_letter_code
_entity_poly.pdbx_strand_id
1 'polypeptide(L)'
;MRSLVVLGDSTSVGIGDPVPGGWRGFGPLLAASFTDYRNLAFPGARIGCVRTVQLADALSARPDAVVVLAGMNDTLRSDFDPVRLHDDLDHVVGALRAAGAAVVTVRFHDHSRVFRLPGPLRRALSDRIASLNAVVDTVVERHGIGCVDLDRLPGAYDPSTWSVDRLHPSELGHRRLAREFASLLGVADVSLECTGGVRITPLHHAAWLLVKGVPWLWRRGRDLFPLVVRIILASRDSEPIRCGRRSPRGLRSVWLSRQPRIAGTSRPVGAMVVEFSDVEAVARRISGCVVVEVGGELDMDTVPGVEGVARQVLADLDGPLVLDLTRVTFFGSTGLSMLLELRTACRDRGVPFRLVADSKTVLRPLELTDLLREFVIARDLDEAAAH
;
A
#
# COMPACT_ATOMS: atom_id res chain seq x y z
N MET A 1 12.61 -10.86 -24.45
CA MET A 1 12.66 -9.47 -23.95
C MET A 1 12.45 -9.55 -22.46
N ARG A 2 13.31 -8.93 -21.63
CA ARG A 2 13.22 -9.02 -20.17
C ARG A 2 12.28 -7.93 -19.64
N SER A 3 11.17 -8.30 -19.00
CA SER A 3 10.21 -7.37 -18.39
C SER A 3 10.32 -7.37 -16.86
N LEU A 4 10.28 -6.17 -16.28
CA LEU A 4 10.28 -5.94 -14.83
C LEU A 4 8.92 -5.36 -14.40
N VAL A 5 8.32 -5.99 -13.39
CA VAL A 5 7.14 -5.43 -12.71
C VAL A 5 7.49 -5.14 -11.25
N VAL A 6 7.10 -3.95 -10.77
CA VAL A 6 7.24 -3.57 -9.36
C VAL A 6 5.85 -3.52 -8.73
N LEU A 7 5.71 -4.25 -7.62
CA LEU A 7 4.53 -4.30 -6.77
C LEU A 7 4.86 -3.77 -5.39
N GLY A 8 3.88 -3.15 -4.73
CA GLY A 8 4.07 -2.72 -3.36
C GLY A 8 3.41 -1.41 -2.98
N ASP A 9 4.04 -0.76 -2.01
CA ASP A 9 3.55 0.46 -1.36
C ASP A 9 4.27 1.74 -1.83
N SER A 10 4.23 2.79 -1.01
CA SER A 10 4.89 4.07 -1.26
C SER A 10 6.39 3.97 -1.48
N THR A 11 7.05 2.99 -0.88
CA THR A 11 8.48 2.74 -1.14
C THR A 11 8.69 2.29 -2.58
N SER A 12 7.83 1.40 -3.08
CA SER A 12 7.82 0.94 -4.47
C SER A 12 7.43 2.03 -5.46
N VAL A 13 6.57 2.98 -5.07
CA VAL A 13 6.28 4.19 -5.87
C VAL A 13 7.52 5.07 -6.04
N GLY A 14 8.46 5.02 -5.09
CA GLY A 14 9.68 5.83 -5.11
C GLY A 14 9.62 7.07 -4.24
N ILE A 15 8.65 7.16 -3.32
CA ILE A 15 8.54 8.30 -2.40
C ILE A 15 9.90 8.50 -1.70
N GLY A 16 10.33 9.76 -1.60
CA GLY A 16 11.62 10.16 -1.03
C GLY A 16 12.74 10.43 -2.04
N ASP A 17 12.53 10.14 -3.32
CA ASP A 17 13.45 10.48 -4.44
C ASP A 17 12.74 11.37 -5.49
N PRO A 18 12.51 12.66 -5.20
CA PRO A 18 11.72 13.53 -6.06
C PRO A 18 12.47 13.97 -7.32
N VAL A 19 11.81 13.87 -8.46
CA VAL A 19 12.28 14.35 -9.76
C VAL A 19 11.20 15.20 -10.43
N PRO A 20 11.51 16.04 -11.44
CA PRO A 20 10.48 16.73 -12.19
C PRO A 20 9.43 15.75 -12.73
N GLY A 21 8.16 15.97 -12.38
CA GLY A 21 7.06 15.11 -12.81
C GLY A 21 6.73 13.93 -11.88
N GLY A 22 7.42 13.76 -10.75
CA GLY A 22 7.01 12.77 -9.73
C GLY A 22 8.14 12.24 -8.87
N TRP A 23 8.14 10.92 -8.69
CA TRP A 23 9.11 10.18 -7.89
C TRP A 23 9.85 9.19 -8.78
N ARG A 24 11.17 9.10 -8.64
CA ARG A 24 11.96 8.11 -9.38
C ARG A 24 11.95 6.78 -8.66
N GLY A 25 12.59 6.67 -7.49
CA GLY A 25 12.64 5.43 -6.71
C GLY A 25 13.55 4.35 -7.31
N PHE A 26 13.55 3.16 -6.69
CA PHE A 26 14.40 2.05 -7.13
C PHE A 26 13.95 1.42 -8.46
N GLY A 27 12.67 1.48 -8.79
CA GLY A 27 12.09 0.81 -9.96
C GLY A 27 12.72 1.24 -11.29
N PRO A 28 12.71 2.54 -11.64
CA PRO A 28 13.36 3.04 -12.85
C PRO A 28 14.87 2.82 -12.89
N LEU A 29 15.53 2.82 -11.73
CA LEU A 29 16.97 2.55 -11.64
C LEU A 29 17.29 1.09 -12.01
N LEU A 30 16.46 0.16 -11.52
CA LEU A 30 16.56 -1.26 -11.84
C LEU A 30 16.14 -1.55 -13.29
N ALA A 31 15.13 -0.84 -13.79
CA ALA A 31 14.57 -0.97 -15.14
C ALA A 31 15.60 -0.72 -16.25
N ALA A 32 16.72 -0.04 -15.98
CA ALA A 32 17.79 0.15 -16.95
C ALA A 32 18.39 -1.17 -17.50
N SER A 33 18.21 -2.28 -16.77
CA SER A 33 18.60 -3.64 -17.20
C SER A 33 17.50 -4.42 -17.93
N PHE A 34 16.32 -3.82 -18.16
CA PHE A 34 15.13 -4.46 -18.69
C PHE A 34 14.62 -3.73 -19.94
N THR A 35 13.90 -4.44 -20.78
CA THR A 35 13.32 -3.89 -22.03
C THR A 35 11.91 -3.35 -21.85
N ASP A 36 11.20 -3.80 -20.81
CA ASP A 36 9.88 -3.29 -20.42
C ASP A 36 9.83 -3.14 -18.89
N TYR A 37 9.11 -2.13 -18.43
CA TYR A 37 8.99 -1.79 -17.01
C TYR A 37 7.60 -1.28 -16.68
N ARG A 38 7.00 -1.83 -15.62
CA ARG A 38 5.74 -1.36 -15.06
C ARG A 38 5.83 -1.25 -13.55
N ASN A 39 5.38 -0.10 -13.03
CA ASN A 39 5.17 0.07 -11.60
C ASN A 39 3.66 0.04 -11.32
N LEU A 40 3.20 -0.98 -10.61
CA LEU A 40 1.80 -1.13 -10.20
C LEU A 40 1.61 -0.78 -8.71
N ALA A 41 2.69 -0.34 -8.04
CA ALA A 41 2.62 0.09 -6.66
C ALA A 41 1.84 1.38 -6.50
N PHE A 42 1.27 1.54 -5.32
CA PHE A 42 0.59 2.77 -4.91
C PHE A 42 0.83 3.03 -3.42
N PRO A 43 0.78 4.29 -2.95
CA PRO A 43 1.07 4.62 -1.55
C PRO A 43 0.15 3.86 -0.58
N GLY A 44 0.59 3.55 0.63
CA GLY A 44 -0.30 2.94 1.64
C GLY A 44 -0.76 1.49 1.36
N ALA A 45 -0.34 0.87 0.24
CA ALA A 45 -0.70 -0.50 -0.08
C ALA A 45 -0.33 -1.47 1.05
N ARG A 46 -1.29 -2.34 1.40
CA ARG A 46 -1.11 -3.52 2.24
C ARG A 46 -0.84 -4.75 1.38
N ILE A 47 -0.36 -5.84 1.95
CA ILE A 47 -0.18 -7.09 1.20
C ILE A 47 -1.50 -7.56 0.56
N GLY A 48 -2.63 -7.40 1.28
CA GLY A 48 -3.96 -7.67 0.72
C GLY A 48 -4.25 -6.86 -0.54
N CYS A 49 -3.83 -5.60 -0.62
CA CYS A 49 -3.94 -4.77 -1.83
C CYS A 49 -3.12 -5.34 -2.99
N VAL A 50 -1.88 -5.75 -2.69
CA VAL A 50 -1.00 -6.35 -3.70
C VAL A 50 -1.67 -7.58 -4.31
N ARG A 51 -2.29 -8.42 -3.47
CA ARG A 51 -3.06 -9.59 -3.92
C ARG A 51 -4.27 -9.24 -4.77
N THR A 52 -5.15 -8.36 -4.31
CA THR A 52 -6.46 -8.17 -4.94
C THR A 52 -6.46 -7.17 -6.08
N VAL A 53 -5.47 -6.27 -6.12
CA VAL A 53 -5.45 -5.14 -7.04
C VAL A 53 -4.27 -5.19 -8.00
N GLN A 54 -3.06 -5.45 -7.50
CA GLN A 54 -1.85 -5.33 -8.33
C GLN A 54 -1.49 -6.65 -9.05
N LEU A 55 -1.82 -7.80 -8.45
CA LEU A 55 -1.38 -9.11 -8.92
C LEU A 55 -1.92 -9.48 -10.30
N ALA A 56 -3.20 -9.20 -10.59
CA ALA A 56 -3.82 -9.57 -11.86
C ALA A 56 -3.15 -8.86 -13.05
N ASP A 57 -2.86 -7.57 -12.90
CA ASP A 57 -2.18 -6.76 -13.91
C ASP A 57 -0.71 -7.17 -14.08
N ALA A 58 -0.05 -7.53 -12.97
CA ALA A 58 1.30 -8.08 -13.01
C ALA A 58 1.36 -9.38 -13.81
N LEU A 59 0.44 -10.32 -13.56
CA LEU A 59 0.39 -11.59 -14.28
C LEU A 59 0.08 -11.39 -15.77
N SER A 60 -0.81 -10.45 -16.10
CA SER A 60 -1.14 -10.09 -17.48
C SER A 60 0.06 -9.53 -18.25
N ALA A 61 0.98 -8.85 -17.56
CA ALA A 61 2.22 -8.34 -18.15
C ALA A 61 3.26 -9.43 -18.47
N ARG A 62 3.08 -10.67 -17.96
CA ARG A 62 4.02 -11.80 -18.10
C ARG A 62 5.49 -11.41 -17.80
N PRO A 63 5.78 -10.94 -16.57
CA PRO A 63 7.10 -10.43 -16.21
C PRO A 63 8.14 -11.54 -16.08
N ASP A 64 9.38 -11.22 -16.45
CA ASP A 64 10.54 -12.07 -16.18
C ASP A 64 11.04 -11.87 -14.74
N ALA A 65 10.90 -10.65 -14.20
CA ALA A 65 11.30 -10.30 -12.84
C ALA A 65 10.24 -9.47 -12.13
N VAL A 66 10.05 -9.71 -10.84
CA VAL A 66 9.09 -8.98 -10.01
C VAL A 66 9.70 -8.62 -8.66
N VAL A 67 9.61 -7.34 -8.30
CA VAL A 67 9.91 -6.86 -6.94
C VAL A 67 8.60 -6.71 -6.19
N VAL A 68 8.47 -7.36 -5.03
CA VAL A 68 7.31 -7.22 -4.14
C VAL A 68 7.77 -6.59 -2.83
N LEU A 69 7.40 -5.33 -2.59
CA LEU A 69 7.77 -4.59 -1.38
C LEU A 69 6.54 -3.90 -0.77
N ALA A 70 5.93 -4.57 0.21
CA ALA A 70 4.85 -4.05 1.04
C ALA A 70 4.82 -4.82 2.37
N GLY A 71 3.95 -4.43 3.30
CA GLY A 71 3.78 -5.09 4.60
C GLY A 71 3.96 -4.17 5.80
N MET A 72 4.72 -3.07 5.64
CA MET A 72 4.87 -2.12 6.73
C MET A 72 3.55 -1.43 7.08
N ASN A 73 2.74 -1.09 6.07
CA ASN A 73 1.41 -0.53 6.29
C ASN A 73 0.50 -1.47 7.10
N ASP A 74 0.59 -2.79 6.91
CA ASP A 74 -0.15 -3.79 7.67
C ASP A 74 0.18 -3.73 9.17
N THR A 75 1.48 -3.69 9.52
CA THR A 75 1.93 -3.65 10.93
C THR A 75 1.42 -2.43 11.69
N LEU A 76 1.07 -1.37 10.96
CA LEU A 76 0.66 -0.13 11.56
C LEU A 76 -0.87 0.01 11.67
N ARG A 77 -1.66 -1.00 11.30
CA ARG A 77 -3.12 -0.99 11.47
C ARG A 77 -3.56 -1.66 12.76
N SER A 78 -4.72 -1.27 13.27
CA SER A 78 -5.34 -1.92 14.43
C SER A 78 -5.74 -3.38 14.14
N ASP A 79 -6.16 -3.66 12.90
CA ASP A 79 -6.60 -4.96 12.37
C ASP A 79 -5.45 -5.90 11.94
N PHE A 80 -4.20 -5.60 12.31
CA PHE A 80 -3.05 -6.40 11.92
C PHE A 80 -3.21 -7.89 12.29
N ASP A 81 -3.24 -8.74 11.26
CA ASP A 81 -3.34 -10.18 11.37
C ASP A 81 -2.19 -10.85 10.58
N PRO A 82 -1.20 -11.46 11.26
CA PRO A 82 -0.08 -12.11 10.60
C PRO A 82 -0.48 -13.36 9.81
N VAL A 83 -1.60 -14.02 10.15
CA VAL A 83 -2.08 -15.20 9.41
C VAL A 83 -2.62 -14.77 8.05
N ARG A 84 -3.50 -13.76 8.04
CA ARG A 84 -4.00 -13.19 6.78
C ARG A 84 -2.86 -12.63 5.92
N LEU A 85 -1.91 -11.92 6.55
CA LEU A 85 -0.74 -11.39 5.85
C LEU A 85 0.12 -12.52 5.22
N HIS A 86 0.26 -13.66 5.91
CA HIS A 86 0.91 -14.85 5.35
C HIS A 86 0.14 -15.40 4.14
N ASP A 87 -1.16 -15.64 4.27
CA ASP A 87 -1.98 -16.19 3.20
C ASP A 87 -1.94 -15.29 1.95
N ASP A 88 -1.99 -13.97 2.14
CA ASP A 88 -1.96 -13.02 1.04
C ASP A 88 -0.57 -12.97 0.37
N LEU A 89 0.52 -12.94 1.14
CA LEU A 89 1.88 -12.90 0.59
C LEU A 89 2.26 -14.22 -0.10
N ASP A 90 1.92 -15.36 0.52
CA ASP A 90 2.13 -16.71 -0.04
C ASP A 90 1.41 -16.87 -1.37
N HIS A 91 0.16 -16.37 -1.47
CA HIS A 91 -0.61 -16.40 -2.70
C HIS A 91 0.01 -15.53 -3.80
N VAL A 92 0.40 -14.29 -3.47
CA VAL A 92 1.04 -13.36 -4.43
C VAL A 92 2.33 -13.96 -4.96
N VAL A 93 3.23 -14.39 -4.08
CA VAL A 93 4.53 -14.95 -4.47
C VAL A 93 4.36 -16.26 -5.25
N GLY A 94 3.48 -17.15 -4.77
CA GLY A 94 3.20 -18.42 -5.43
C GLY A 94 2.64 -18.24 -6.84
N ALA A 95 1.72 -17.30 -7.05
CA ALA A 95 1.16 -17.02 -8.37
C ALA A 95 2.22 -16.47 -9.34
N LEU A 96 3.06 -15.53 -8.89
CA LEU A 96 4.13 -14.96 -9.72
C LEU A 96 5.20 -16.00 -10.07
N ARG A 97 5.56 -16.88 -9.11
CA ARG A 97 6.49 -17.99 -9.35
C ARG A 97 5.91 -19.04 -10.30
N ALA A 98 4.64 -19.38 -10.15
CA ALA A 98 3.95 -20.29 -11.06
C ALA A 98 3.88 -19.73 -12.50
N ALA A 99 3.84 -18.40 -12.66
CA ALA A 99 3.94 -17.72 -13.95
C ALA A 99 5.38 -17.66 -14.52
N GLY A 100 6.38 -18.17 -13.79
CA GLY A 100 7.78 -18.24 -14.22
C GLY A 100 8.62 -17.02 -13.87
N ALA A 101 8.10 -16.06 -13.10
CA ALA A 101 8.83 -14.84 -12.77
C ALA A 101 9.90 -15.05 -11.69
N ALA A 102 11.04 -14.38 -11.83
CA ALA A 102 12.03 -14.23 -10.76
C ALA A 102 11.53 -13.19 -9.75
N VAL A 103 11.06 -13.65 -8.59
CA VAL A 103 10.52 -12.78 -7.53
C VAL A 103 11.61 -12.45 -6.51
N VAL A 104 11.67 -11.18 -6.09
CA VAL A 104 12.45 -10.70 -4.95
C VAL A 104 11.60 -9.87 -4.00
N THR A 105 11.88 -9.94 -2.71
CA THR A 105 11.20 -9.18 -1.65
C THR A 105 12.18 -8.63 -0.61
N VAL A 106 11.67 -8.08 0.49
CA VAL A 106 12.49 -7.51 1.56
C VAL A 106 12.07 -8.03 2.94
N ARG A 107 13.06 -8.15 3.82
CA ARG A 107 12.87 -8.21 5.27
C ARG A 107 13.05 -6.82 5.85
N PHE A 108 12.12 -6.36 6.67
CA PHE A 108 12.10 -4.98 7.16
C PHE A 108 13.00 -4.79 8.39
N HIS A 109 13.71 -3.66 8.43
CA HIS A 109 14.44 -3.22 9.62
C HIS A 109 13.46 -2.80 10.73
N ASP A 110 13.96 -2.69 11.97
CA ASP A 110 13.13 -2.25 13.10
C ASP A 110 12.88 -0.73 13.02
N HIS A 111 11.75 -0.36 12.40
CA HIS A 111 11.31 1.03 12.27
C HIS A 111 11.03 1.69 13.63
N SER A 112 10.85 0.90 14.71
CA SER A 112 10.69 1.45 16.06
C SER A 112 11.97 2.16 16.57
N ARG A 113 13.14 1.85 15.98
CA ARG A 113 14.40 2.54 16.27
C ARG A 113 14.49 3.90 15.60
N VAL A 114 13.69 4.10 14.55
CA VAL A 114 13.61 5.35 13.81
C VAL A 114 12.64 6.33 14.49
N PHE A 115 11.53 5.82 15.02
CA PHE A 115 10.55 6.61 15.78
C PHE A 115 10.92 6.72 17.27
N ARG A 116 10.93 7.94 17.82
CA ARG A 116 11.08 8.15 19.27
C ARG A 116 9.77 7.86 20.00
N LEU A 117 9.47 6.58 20.20
CA LEU A 117 8.22 6.11 20.81
C LEU A 117 8.40 5.77 22.31
N PRO A 118 7.36 5.95 23.14
CA PRO A 118 7.33 5.43 24.51
C PRO A 118 7.55 3.91 24.54
N GLY A 119 8.18 3.41 25.60
CA GLY A 119 8.60 2.00 25.73
C GLY A 119 7.55 0.94 25.35
N PRO A 120 6.30 1.03 25.83
CA PRO A 120 5.26 0.07 25.48
C PRO A 120 4.86 0.09 24.00
N LEU A 121 4.76 1.28 23.39
CA LEU A 121 4.42 1.44 21.99
C LEU A 121 5.57 0.99 21.07
N ARG A 122 6.81 1.31 21.45
CA ARG A 122 8.01 0.81 20.77
C ARG A 122 8.01 -0.73 20.71
N ARG A 123 7.79 -1.39 21.85
CA ARG A 123 7.71 -2.86 21.92
C ARG A 123 6.60 -3.42 21.03
N ALA A 124 5.39 -2.86 21.11
CA ALA A 124 4.27 -3.33 20.29
C ALA A 124 4.55 -3.21 18.78
N LEU A 125 5.20 -2.12 18.35
CA LEU A 125 5.61 -1.98 16.94
C LEU A 125 6.71 -2.99 16.57
N SER A 126 7.74 -3.14 17.41
CA SER A 126 8.79 -4.15 17.21
C SER A 126 8.22 -5.56 17.08
N ASP A 127 7.26 -5.95 17.93
CA ASP A 127 6.64 -7.27 17.93
C ASP A 127 5.86 -7.53 16.63
N ARG A 128 5.18 -6.50 16.09
CA ARG A 128 4.47 -6.59 14.81
C ARG A 128 5.43 -6.67 13.63
N ILE A 129 6.52 -5.90 13.64
CA ILE A 129 7.57 -5.99 12.60
C ILE A 129 8.25 -7.36 12.65
N ALA A 130 8.49 -7.91 13.85
CA ALA A 130 9.01 -9.26 14.01
C ALA A 130 8.04 -10.31 13.43
N SER A 131 6.73 -10.13 13.65
CA SER A 131 5.69 -11.00 13.07
C SER A 131 5.66 -10.92 11.54
N LEU A 132 5.75 -9.71 10.97
CA LEU A 132 5.86 -9.49 9.52
C LEU A 132 7.10 -10.21 8.96
N ASN A 133 8.27 -10.01 9.58
CA ASN A 133 9.51 -10.63 9.11
C ASN A 133 9.47 -12.15 9.21
N ALA A 134 8.83 -12.73 10.24
CA ALA A 134 8.65 -14.18 10.34
C ALA A 134 7.78 -14.74 9.20
N VAL A 135 6.75 -13.98 8.77
CA VAL A 135 5.96 -14.34 7.59
C VAL A 135 6.81 -14.27 6.32
N VAL A 136 7.57 -13.18 6.13
CA VAL A 136 8.48 -13.04 4.98
C VAL A 136 9.46 -14.20 4.94
N ASP A 137 10.13 -14.51 6.06
CA ASP A 137 11.09 -15.61 6.15
C ASP A 137 10.46 -16.95 5.72
N THR A 138 9.23 -17.22 6.17
CA THR A 138 8.48 -18.45 5.81
C THR A 138 8.16 -18.52 4.31
N VAL A 139 7.70 -17.42 3.71
CA VAL A 139 7.36 -17.38 2.27
C VAL A 139 8.63 -17.46 1.42
N VAL A 140 9.71 -16.81 1.86
CA VAL A 140 11.02 -16.84 1.20
C VAL A 140 11.56 -18.26 1.15
N GLU A 141 11.55 -18.98 2.27
CA GLU A 141 11.99 -20.37 2.35
C GLU A 141 11.11 -21.28 1.49
N ARG A 142 9.79 -21.13 1.57
CA ARG A 142 8.83 -21.98 0.84
C ARG A 142 8.93 -21.87 -0.68
N HIS A 143 9.11 -20.66 -1.21
CA HIS A 143 9.11 -20.39 -2.66
C HIS A 143 10.51 -20.20 -3.26
N GLY A 144 11.56 -20.23 -2.42
CA GLY A 144 12.96 -20.07 -2.87
C GLY A 144 13.21 -18.73 -3.56
N ILE A 145 12.64 -17.64 -3.04
CA ILE A 145 12.76 -16.30 -3.65
C ILE A 145 13.92 -15.49 -3.07
N GLY A 146 14.40 -14.49 -3.81
CA GLY A 146 15.43 -13.59 -3.28
C GLY A 146 14.84 -12.66 -2.21
N CYS A 147 15.59 -12.37 -1.16
CA CYS A 147 15.17 -11.46 -0.09
C CYS A 147 16.30 -10.52 0.31
N VAL A 148 16.05 -9.22 0.26
CA VAL A 148 16.98 -8.19 0.77
C VAL A 148 16.67 -7.95 2.23
N ASP A 149 17.66 -8.12 3.11
CA ASP A 149 17.52 -7.77 4.52
C ASP A 149 17.85 -6.29 4.75
N LEU A 150 16.81 -5.48 4.95
CA LEU A 150 16.95 -4.04 5.15
C LEU A 150 17.72 -3.69 6.42
N ASP A 151 17.74 -4.56 7.43
CA ASP A 151 18.49 -4.31 8.68
C ASP A 151 20.00 -4.47 8.48
N ARG A 152 20.39 -5.25 7.46
CA ARG A 152 21.79 -5.53 7.13
C ARG A 152 22.36 -4.63 6.05
N LEU A 153 21.52 -3.79 5.43
CA LEU A 153 22.01 -2.85 4.43
C LEU A 153 23.04 -1.90 5.06
N PRO A 154 24.19 -1.69 4.41
CA PRO A 154 25.12 -0.66 4.83
C PRO A 154 24.38 0.66 4.99
N GLY A 155 24.54 1.32 6.14
CA GLY A 155 23.87 2.58 6.45
C GLY A 155 22.35 2.50 6.60
N ALA A 156 21.76 1.34 6.89
CA ALA A 156 20.32 1.20 7.16
C ALA A 156 19.77 2.19 8.22
N TYR A 157 20.63 2.70 9.11
CA TYR A 157 20.28 3.68 10.14
C TYR A 157 20.96 5.05 9.93
N ASP A 158 21.60 5.26 8.79
CA ASP A 158 22.25 6.52 8.44
C ASP A 158 21.19 7.53 7.95
N PRO A 159 21.09 8.74 8.55
CA PRO A 159 20.14 9.75 8.10
C PRO A 159 20.19 10.07 6.59
N SER A 160 21.33 9.86 5.94
CA SER A 160 21.52 10.12 4.50
C SER A 160 20.82 9.12 3.57
N THR A 161 20.51 7.90 4.04
CA THR A 161 19.77 6.89 3.26
C THR A 161 18.26 7.06 3.36
N TRP A 162 17.80 7.92 4.26
CA TRP A 162 16.39 8.17 4.49
C TRP A 162 16.00 9.54 3.96
N SER A 163 14.79 9.58 3.41
CA SER A 163 14.09 10.80 3.08
C SER A 163 13.85 11.60 4.37
N VAL A 164 13.45 12.84 4.14
CA VAL A 164 13.21 13.84 5.17
C VAL A 164 12.17 13.37 6.20
N ASP A 165 11.23 12.52 5.81
CA ASP A 165 10.21 11.92 6.68
C ASP A 165 10.73 10.78 7.59
N ARG A 166 11.97 10.33 7.38
CA ARG A 166 12.61 9.17 8.02
C ARG A 166 11.82 7.87 7.90
N LEU A 167 10.87 7.80 6.98
CA LEU A 167 10.05 6.62 6.73
C LEU A 167 10.35 6.05 5.35
N HIS A 168 10.61 6.91 4.37
CA HIS A 168 10.93 6.50 3.02
C HIS A 168 12.42 6.62 2.71
N PRO A 169 12.97 5.84 1.77
CA PRO A 169 14.36 5.98 1.36
C PRO A 169 14.62 7.32 0.63
N SER A 170 15.80 7.90 0.81
CA SER A 170 16.29 8.99 -0.05
C SER A 170 16.69 8.47 -1.44
N GLU A 171 17.13 9.35 -2.35
CA GLU A 171 17.79 8.91 -3.60
C GLU A 171 18.86 7.83 -3.33
N LEU A 172 19.73 8.05 -2.35
CA LEU A 172 20.78 7.10 -2.00
C LEU A 172 20.20 5.78 -1.48
N GLY A 173 19.15 5.85 -0.66
CA GLY A 173 18.46 4.67 -0.16
C GLY A 173 17.82 3.84 -1.29
N HIS A 174 17.15 4.50 -2.23
CA HIS A 174 16.58 3.86 -3.43
C HIS A 174 17.64 3.23 -4.33
N ARG A 175 18.79 3.88 -4.51
CA ARG A 175 19.92 3.31 -5.26
C ARG A 175 20.50 2.07 -4.57
N ARG A 176 20.61 2.07 -3.24
CA ARG A 176 21.03 0.88 -2.47
C ARG A 176 20.05 -0.27 -2.63
N LEU A 177 18.75 -0.01 -2.52
CA LEU A 177 17.72 -1.02 -2.78
C LEU A 177 17.82 -1.58 -4.21
N ALA A 178 17.91 -0.69 -5.21
CA ALA A 178 18.02 -1.08 -6.61
C ALA A 178 19.25 -1.96 -6.88
N ARG A 179 20.40 -1.66 -6.27
CA ARG A 179 21.63 -2.46 -6.37
C ARG A 179 21.46 -3.86 -5.80
N GLU A 180 20.85 -3.99 -4.62
CA GLU A 180 20.66 -5.29 -3.98
C GLU A 180 19.63 -6.14 -4.73
N PHE A 181 18.55 -5.52 -5.23
CA PHE A 181 17.63 -6.20 -6.14
C PHE A 181 18.32 -6.62 -7.45
N ALA A 182 19.17 -5.77 -8.02
CA ALA A 182 19.93 -6.10 -9.22
C ALA A 182 20.83 -7.32 -9.01
N SER A 183 21.51 -7.39 -7.86
CA SER A 183 22.33 -8.53 -7.45
C SER A 183 21.51 -9.82 -7.35
N LEU A 184 20.37 -9.78 -6.65
CA LEU A 184 19.49 -10.95 -6.49
C LEU A 184 18.84 -11.41 -7.80
N LEU A 185 18.57 -10.49 -8.73
CA LEU A 185 18.01 -10.79 -10.05
C LEU A 185 19.07 -11.16 -11.10
N GLY A 186 20.36 -11.06 -10.77
CA GLY A 186 21.46 -11.36 -11.69
C GLY A 186 21.49 -10.42 -12.90
N VAL A 187 21.25 -9.12 -12.68
CA VAL A 187 21.30 -8.07 -13.71
C VAL A 187 22.44 -7.08 -13.43
N ALA A 188 22.63 -6.07 -14.29
CA ALA A 188 23.74 -5.15 -14.18
C ALA A 188 23.67 -4.33 -12.88
N ASP A 189 24.85 -4.04 -12.30
CA ASP A 189 24.95 -3.24 -11.08
C ASP A 189 24.39 -1.82 -11.29
N VAL A 190 23.78 -1.28 -10.25
CA VAL A 190 23.19 0.07 -10.23
C VAL A 190 24.15 1.02 -9.56
N SER A 191 24.43 2.18 -10.17
CA SER A 191 25.31 3.20 -9.60
C SER A 191 24.72 3.83 -8.32
N LEU A 192 25.55 3.96 -7.28
CA LEU A 192 25.23 4.71 -6.06
C LEU A 192 25.48 6.23 -6.19
N GLU A 193 26.06 6.69 -7.30
CA GLU A 193 26.27 8.12 -7.51
C GLU A 193 24.92 8.81 -7.65
N CYS A 194 24.61 9.69 -6.70
CA CYS A 194 23.41 10.50 -6.74
C CYS A 194 23.52 11.50 -7.91
N THR A 195 22.57 11.44 -8.83
CA THR A 195 22.47 12.34 -9.99
C THR A 195 21.68 13.60 -9.67
N GLY A 196 21.17 13.69 -8.44
CA GLY A 196 20.33 14.79 -8.00
C GLY A 196 18.85 14.59 -8.35
N GLY A 197 18.04 15.50 -7.81
CA GLY A 197 16.60 15.58 -7.93
C GLY A 197 16.13 16.95 -7.43
N VAL A 198 14.84 17.10 -7.13
CA VAL A 198 14.33 18.34 -6.54
C VAL A 198 14.95 18.53 -5.15
N ARG A 199 15.66 19.64 -4.93
CA ARG A 199 16.26 19.95 -3.61
C ARG A 199 15.15 20.17 -2.58
N ILE A 200 14.92 19.19 -1.71
CA ILE A 200 14.04 19.35 -0.57
C ILE A 200 14.75 20.24 0.46
N THR A 201 14.15 21.39 0.77
CA THR A 201 14.69 22.32 1.77
C THR A 201 14.08 22.03 3.14
N PRO A 202 14.70 22.49 4.24
CA PRO A 202 14.09 22.40 5.58
C PRO A 202 12.72 23.09 5.69
N LEU A 203 12.42 24.04 4.80
CA LEU A 203 11.11 24.69 4.74
C LEU A 203 10.04 23.77 4.11
N HIS A 204 10.42 23.04 3.04
CA HIS A 204 9.57 22.00 2.47
C HIS A 204 9.31 20.85 3.47
N HIS A 205 10.29 20.55 4.34
CA HIS A 205 10.15 19.61 5.46
C HIS A 205 9.08 20.03 6.47
N ALA A 206 9.14 21.28 6.97
CA ALA A 206 8.17 21.79 7.92
C ALA A 206 6.76 21.85 7.31
N ALA A 207 6.66 22.28 6.05
CA ALA A 207 5.40 22.33 5.32
C ALA A 207 4.79 20.93 5.11
N TRP A 208 5.58 19.94 4.70
CA TRP A 208 5.11 18.57 4.54
C TRP A 208 4.70 17.93 5.87
N LEU A 209 5.49 18.12 6.94
CA LEU A 209 5.13 17.62 8.27
C LEU A 209 3.82 18.24 8.77
N LEU A 210 3.62 19.54 8.59
CA LEU A 210 2.37 20.21 8.99
C LEU A 210 1.16 19.76 8.17
N VAL A 211 1.31 19.65 6.84
CA VAL A 211 0.18 19.41 5.93
C VAL A 211 -0.15 17.92 5.79
N LYS A 212 0.85 17.04 5.85
CA LYS A 212 0.71 15.59 5.61
C LYS A 212 1.06 14.76 6.84
N GLY A 213 2.18 15.05 7.51
CA GLY A 213 2.68 14.26 8.65
C GLY A 213 1.81 14.33 9.91
N VAL A 214 1.38 15.53 10.33
CA VAL A 214 0.57 15.75 11.54
C VAL A 214 -0.84 15.18 11.39
N PRO A 215 -1.57 15.40 10.27
CA PRO A 215 -2.87 14.76 10.07
C PRO A 215 -2.80 13.24 9.97
N TRP A 216 -1.72 12.69 9.41
CA TRP A 216 -1.46 11.24 9.41
C TRP A 216 -1.21 10.72 10.82
N LEU A 217 -0.32 11.37 11.59
CA LEU A 217 0.02 10.98 12.96
C LEU A 217 -1.18 11.10 13.91
N TRP A 218 -2.04 12.11 13.72
CA TRP A 218 -3.24 12.31 14.52
C TRP A 218 -4.30 11.22 14.29
N ARG A 219 -4.55 10.85 13.03
CA ARG A 219 -5.48 9.76 12.68
C ARG A 219 -4.94 8.40 13.08
N ARG A 220 -3.68 8.12 12.76
CA ARG A 220 -3.02 6.89 13.21
C ARG A 220 -2.94 6.81 14.74
N GLY A 221 -2.79 7.97 15.39
CA GLY A 221 -2.90 8.11 16.83
C GLY A 221 -4.27 7.65 17.34
N ARG A 222 -5.37 7.99 16.66
CA ARG A 222 -6.72 7.50 16.98
C ARG A 222 -6.91 6.00 16.70
N ASP A 223 -6.39 5.47 15.59
CA ASP A 223 -6.53 4.04 15.25
C ASP A 223 -5.75 3.14 16.21
N LEU A 224 -4.56 3.59 16.61
CA LEU A 224 -3.72 2.91 17.58
C LEU A 224 -4.10 3.26 19.02
N PHE A 225 -4.94 4.28 19.27
CA PHE A 225 -5.32 4.70 20.63
C PHE A 225 -5.95 3.56 21.44
N PRO A 226 -6.93 2.79 20.93
CA PRO A 226 -7.47 1.65 21.64
C PRO A 226 -6.39 0.59 21.97
N LEU A 227 -5.46 0.36 21.04
CA LEU A 227 -4.35 -0.57 21.23
C LEU A 227 -3.38 -0.05 22.32
N VAL A 228 -3.03 1.23 22.27
CA VAL A 228 -2.17 1.91 23.25
C VAL A 228 -2.82 1.89 24.63
N VAL A 229 -4.11 2.20 24.73
CA VAL A 229 -4.88 2.09 25.97
C VAL A 229 -4.87 0.65 26.48
N ARG A 230 -5.12 -0.34 25.62
CA ARG A 230 -5.10 -1.76 26.01
C ARG A 230 -3.72 -2.21 26.49
N ILE A 231 -2.64 -1.77 25.82
CA ILE A 231 -1.26 -2.06 26.22
C ILE A 231 -0.94 -1.39 27.56
N ILE A 232 -1.35 -0.13 27.76
CA ILE A 232 -1.15 0.60 29.02
C ILE A 232 -1.92 -0.07 30.16
N LEU A 233 -3.18 -0.45 29.94
CA LEU A 233 -4.01 -1.16 30.91
C LEU A 233 -3.42 -2.55 31.23
N ALA A 234 -3.03 -3.34 30.23
CA ALA A 234 -2.38 -4.63 30.44
C ALA A 234 -1.02 -4.49 31.18
N SER A 235 -0.31 -3.37 30.99
CA SER A 235 0.91 -3.07 31.73
C SER A 235 0.69 -2.56 33.16
N ARG A 236 -0.54 -2.14 33.50
CA ARG A 236 -0.94 -1.79 34.87
C ARG A 236 -1.30 -3.03 35.70
N ASP A 237 -1.80 -4.09 35.05
CA ASP A 237 -2.17 -5.34 35.70
C ASP A 237 -1.00 -6.35 35.81
N SER A 238 0.19 -5.95 35.34
CA SER A 238 1.40 -6.75 35.49
C SER A 238 2.00 -6.55 36.88
N GLU A 239 1.53 -7.30 37.89
CA GLU A 239 2.33 -7.53 39.09
C GLU A 239 3.72 -8.07 38.68
N PRO A 240 4.81 -7.67 39.36
CA PRO A 240 6.15 -8.15 39.03
C PRO A 240 6.21 -9.67 39.26
N ILE A 241 6.17 -10.43 38.16
CA ILE A 241 6.40 -11.87 38.16
C ILE A 241 7.80 -12.11 38.74
N ARG A 242 7.86 -12.63 39.96
CA ARG A 242 9.09 -13.16 40.55
C ARG A 242 9.55 -14.32 39.67
N CYS A 243 10.74 -14.18 39.10
CA CYS A 243 11.39 -15.20 38.29
C CYS A 243 11.73 -16.43 39.14
N GLY A 244 10.86 -17.44 39.11
CA GLY A 244 11.12 -18.78 39.62
C GLY A 244 11.50 -19.70 38.47
N ARG A 245 12.76 -20.14 38.42
CA ARG A 245 13.28 -21.12 37.46
C ARG A 245 12.43 -22.39 37.44
N ARG A 246 11.79 -22.73 36.32
CA ARG A 246 11.50 -24.12 35.90
C ARG A 246 11.57 -24.26 34.38
N SER A 247 12.19 -25.35 33.93
CA SER A 247 12.44 -25.71 32.53
C SER A 247 11.18 -26.27 31.84
N PRO A 248 11.17 -26.38 30.50
CA PRO A 248 9.97 -26.66 29.73
C PRO A 248 9.69 -28.16 29.65
N ARG A 249 8.44 -28.56 29.91
CA ARG A 249 7.87 -29.84 29.45
C ARG A 249 6.58 -29.56 28.69
N GLY A 250 6.45 -30.28 27.58
CA GLY A 250 5.64 -29.88 26.44
C GLY A 250 4.14 -29.88 26.67
N LEU A 251 3.46 -29.17 25.78
CA LEU A 251 2.04 -29.32 25.53
C LEU A 251 1.82 -29.28 24.01
N ARG A 252 1.11 -30.32 23.57
CA ARG A 252 0.78 -30.69 22.21
C ARG A 252 -0.32 -29.80 21.64
N SER A 253 -0.25 -29.66 20.33
CA SER A 253 -1.34 -29.42 19.37
C SER A 253 -2.77 -29.72 19.86
N VAL A 254 -3.62 -28.70 19.93
CA VAL A 254 -5.07 -28.79 19.67
C VAL A 254 -5.54 -27.41 19.22
N TRP A 255 -5.90 -27.26 17.94
CA TRP A 255 -6.86 -26.23 17.52
C TRP A 255 -7.91 -26.89 16.63
N LEU A 256 -9.09 -27.04 17.22
CA LEU A 256 -10.28 -27.62 16.65
C LEU A 256 -10.93 -26.63 15.69
N SER A 257 -11.26 -27.16 14.51
CA SER A 257 -12.13 -26.63 13.48
C SER A 257 -13.41 -25.99 14.03
N ARG A 258 -13.64 -24.71 13.69
CA ARG A 258 -14.98 -24.13 13.53
C ARG A 258 -14.97 -23.07 12.42
N GLN A 259 -15.39 -23.47 11.23
CA GLN A 259 -15.75 -22.56 10.14
C GLN A 259 -17.07 -21.84 10.46
N PRO A 260 -17.21 -20.53 10.18
CA PRO A 260 -18.52 -19.90 10.14
C PRO A 260 -19.22 -20.22 8.82
N ARG A 261 -20.51 -20.56 8.91
CA ARG A 261 -21.40 -20.86 7.79
C ARG A 261 -21.72 -19.58 7.00
N ILE A 262 -21.57 -19.64 5.68
CA ILE A 262 -22.01 -18.63 4.73
C ILE A 262 -23.52 -18.79 4.52
N ALA A 263 -24.31 -17.78 4.90
CA ALA A 263 -25.71 -17.67 4.49
C ALA A 263 -25.76 -16.95 3.14
N GLY A 264 -26.32 -17.63 2.14
CA GLY A 264 -26.37 -17.16 0.77
C GLY A 264 -27.43 -16.09 0.55
N THR A 265 -27.05 -15.04 -0.17
CA THR A 265 -27.94 -14.24 -1.02
C THR A 265 -27.28 -14.05 -2.38
N SER A 266 -28.09 -14.15 -3.42
CA SER A 266 -27.74 -14.24 -4.84
C SER A 266 -26.81 -13.14 -5.34
N ARG A 267 -25.66 -13.54 -5.90
CA ARG A 267 -24.67 -12.68 -6.58
C ARG A 267 -25.13 -12.32 -8.00
N PRO A 268 -25.07 -11.06 -8.44
CA PRO A 268 -25.04 -10.74 -9.86
C PRO A 268 -23.63 -11.00 -10.43
N VAL A 269 -23.57 -11.27 -11.73
CA VAL A 269 -22.38 -11.67 -12.48
C VAL A 269 -21.43 -10.47 -12.68
N GLY A 270 -20.18 -10.58 -12.21
CA GLY A 270 -19.06 -9.71 -12.63
C GLY A 270 -18.53 -8.63 -11.68
N ALA A 271 -18.96 -8.57 -10.41
CA ALA A 271 -18.47 -7.56 -9.47
C ALA A 271 -17.08 -7.91 -8.88
N MET A 272 -16.15 -6.95 -8.94
CA MET A 272 -14.88 -7.01 -8.20
C MET A 272 -15.06 -6.26 -6.87
N VAL A 273 -14.91 -6.97 -5.76
CA VAL A 273 -15.09 -6.43 -4.40
C VAL A 273 -13.73 -6.44 -3.72
N VAL A 274 -13.28 -5.27 -3.26
CA VAL A 274 -12.09 -5.16 -2.40
C VAL A 274 -12.52 -4.49 -1.09
N GLU A 275 -12.53 -5.26 -0.01
CA GLU A 275 -12.84 -4.79 1.34
C GLU A 275 -11.55 -4.40 2.10
N PHE A 276 -11.51 -3.15 2.57
CA PHE A 276 -10.50 -2.66 3.51
C PHE A 276 -11.16 -2.32 4.86
N SER A 277 -10.36 -2.21 5.92
CA SER A 277 -10.88 -2.08 7.30
C SER A 277 -11.76 -0.83 7.52
N ASP A 278 -11.60 0.21 6.69
CA ASP A 278 -12.28 1.52 6.83
C ASP A 278 -12.79 2.13 5.50
N VAL A 279 -12.64 1.41 4.37
CA VAL A 279 -13.21 1.80 3.07
C VAL A 279 -13.68 0.55 2.32
N GLU A 280 -14.84 0.64 1.70
CA GLU A 280 -15.39 -0.36 0.81
C GLU A 280 -15.33 0.19 -0.63
N ALA A 281 -14.63 -0.51 -1.53
CA ALA A 281 -14.56 -0.15 -2.94
C ALA A 281 -15.07 -1.32 -3.80
N VAL A 282 -16.17 -1.10 -4.51
CA VAL A 282 -16.83 -2.14 -5.31
C VAL A 282 -17.01 -1.68 -6.74
N ALA A 283 -16.43 -2.42 -7.69
CA ALA A 283 -16.63 -2.17 -9.11
C ALA A 283 -17.78 -3.01 -9.67
N ARG A 284 -18.72 -2.38 -10.39
CA ARG A 284 -19.84 -3.03 -11.08
C ARG A 284 -19.95 -2.50 -12.52
N ARG A 285 -20.20 -3.39 -13.49
CA ARG A 285 -20.58 -2.99 -14.85
C ARG A 285 -22.09 -2.76 -14.90
N ILE A 286 -22.51 -1.59 -15.37
CA ILE A 286 -23.92 -1.20 -15.53
C ILE A 286 -24.04 -0.55 -16.90
N SER A 287 -24.93 -1.05 -17.77
CA SER A 287 -25.34 -0.36 -19.01
C SER A 287 -24.21 0.24 -19.89
N GLY A 288 -23.07 -0.45 -20.02
CA GLY A 288 -21.95 0.00 -20.85
C GLY A 288 -20.94 0.93 -20.13
N CYS A 289 -21.18 1.28 -18.87
CA CYS A 289 -20.23 1.97 -18.00
C CYS A 289 -19.74 1.06 -16.87
N VAL A 290 -18.66 1.47 -16.19
CA VAL A 290 -18.27 0.87 -14.90
C VAL A 290 -18.49 1.89 -13.82
N VAL A 291 -19.14 1.43 -12.75
CA VAL A 291 -19.32 2.17 -11.50
C VAL A 291 -18.38 1.60 -10.46
N VAL A 292 -17.57 2.46 -9.85
CA VAL A 292 -16.80 2.15 -8.64
C VAL A 292 -17.51 2.83 -7.47
N GLU A 293 -18.21 2.04 -6.68
CA GLU A 293 -18.90 2.47 -5.46
C GLU A 293 -17.90 2.54 -4.31
N VAL A 294 -17.81 3.70 -3.66
CA VAL A 294 -16.91 3.95 -2.54
C VAL A 294 -17.72 4.28 -1.29
N GLY A 295 -17.54 3.47 -0.25
CA GLY A 295 -18.12 3.69 1.07
C GLY A 295 -17.04 3.86 2.14
N GLY A 296 -17.29 4.72 3.13
CA GLY A 296 -16.36 4.93 4.25
C GLY A 296 -15.45 6.14 4.05
N GLU A 297 -14.24 6.07 4.60
CA GLU A 297 -13.33 7.23 4.63
C GLU A 297 -12.39 7.25 3.42
N LEU A 298 -12.23 8.41 2.79
CA LEU A 298 -11.27 8.67 1.71
C LEU A 298 -10.11 9.55 2.21
N ASP A 299 -9.01 8.90 2.57
CA ASP A 299 -7.77 9.51 3.00
C ASP A 299 -6.53 8.80 2.45
N MET A 300 -5.35 9.11 2.97
CA MET A 300 -4.08 8.57 2.44
C MET A 300 -3.95 7.05 2.51
N ASP A 301 -4.71 6.40 3.38
CA ASP A 301 -4.63 4.97 3.60
C ASP A 301 -5.65 4.19 2.76
N THR A 302 -6.78 4.81 2.45
CA THR A 302 -7.92 4.19 1.77
C THR A 302 -7.99 4.54 0.28
N VAL A 303 -7.65 5.78 -0.09
CA VAL A 303 -7.60 6.26 -1.48
C VAL A 303 -6.84 5.33 -2.41
N PRO A 304 -5.64 4.82 -2.06
CA PRO A 304 -4.86 4.04 -3.00
C PRO A 304 -5.51 2.69 -3.35
N GLY A 305 -6.28 2.11 -2.42
CA GLY A 305 -7.12 0.95 -2.68
C GLY A 305 -8.24 1.27 -3.69
N VAL A 306 -8.90 2.42 -3.52
CA VAL A 306 -9.93 2.91 -4.46
C VAL A 306 -9.34 3.20 -5.84
N GLU A 307 -8.21 3.88 -5.90
CA GLU A 307 -7.48 4.16 -7.15
C GLU A 307 -7.08 2.91 -7.88
N GLY A 308 -6.54 1.93 -7.15
CA GLY A 308 -6.12 0.68 -7.75
C GLY A 308 -7.32 -0.10 -8.33
N VAL A 309 -8.44 -0.16 -7.60
CA VAL A 309 -9.70 -0.73 -8.14
C VAL A 309 -10.11 0.02 -9.41
N ALA A 310 -10.17 1.35 -9.37
CA ALA A 310 -10.59 2.18 -10.51
C ALA A 310 -9.66 2.02 -11.72
N ARG A 311 -8.33 1.99 -11.52
CA ARG A 311 -7.34 1.80 -12.58
C ARG A 311 -7.43 0.42 -13.22
N GLN A 312 -7.68 -0.61 -12.41
CA GLN A 312 -7.85 -1.97 -12.92
C GLN A 312 -9.07 -2.07 -13.83
N VAL A 313 -10.21 -1.49 -13.44
CA VAL A 313 -11.38 -1.51 -14.33
C VAL A 313 -11.21 -0.62 -15.55
N LEU A 314 -10.50 0.51 -15.41
CA LEU A 314 -10.16 1.40 -16.51
C LEU A 314 -9.31 0.70 -17.58
N ALA A 315 -8.52 -0.32 -17.22
CA ALA A 315 -7.67 -1.07 -18.14
C ALA A 315 -8.46 -1.80 -19.25
N ASP A 316 -9.74 -2.12 -19.02
CA ASP A 316 -10.61 -2.91 -19.92
C ASP A 316 -11.94 -2.18 -20.22
N LEU A 317 -11.90 -0.85 -20.22
CA LEU A 317 -13.08 0.00 -20.33
C LEU A 317 -13.16 0.71 -21.68
N ASP A 318 -14.31 0.55 -22.36
CA ASP A 318 -14.67 1.26 -23.60
C ASP A 318 -15.73 2.36 -23.37
N GLY A 319 -16.33 2.43 -22.18
CA GLY A 319 -17.39 3.39 -21.80
C GLY A 319 -17.06 4.16 -20.52
N PRO A 320 -17.92 5.05 -20.00
CA PRO A 320 -17.54 5.95 -18.90
C PRO A 320 -17.15 5.21 -17.61
N LEU A 321 -16.17 5.76 -16.90
CA LEU A 321 -15.87 5.41 -15.52
C LEU A 321 -16.63 6.35 -14.59
N VAL A 322 -17.51 5.79 -13.77
CA VAL A 322 -18.29 6.50 -12.77
C VAL A 322 -17.73 6.18 -11.38
N LEU A 323 -17.37 7.18 -10.60
CA LEU A 323 -17.00 7.02 -9.20
C LEU A 323 -18.16 7.49 -8.32
N ASP A 324 -18.81 6.56 -7.62
CA ASP A 324 -19.91 6.84 -6.71
C ASP A 324 -19.37 7.05 -5.29
N LEU A 325 -19.51 8.28 -4.81
CA LEU A 325 -19.01 8.77 -3.52
C LEU A 325 -20.14 9.06 -2.52
N THR A 326 -21.38 8.62 -2.81
CA THR A 326 -22.55 8.89 -1.96
C THR A 326 -22.40 8.32 -0.55
N ARG A 327 -21.71 7.17 -0.41
CA ARG A 327 -21.46 6.51 0.88
C ARG A 327 -20.16 6.95 1.57
N VAL A 328 -19.48 7.99 1.06
CA VAL A 328 -18.24 8.49 1.66
C VAL A 328 -18.55 9.32 2.90
N THR A 329 -17.99 8.91 4.03
CA THR A 329 -18.19 9.54 5.35
C THR A 329 -17.09 10.55 5.69
N PHE A 330 -15.93 10.47 5.05
CA PHE A 330 -14.84 11.43 5.19
C PHE A 330 -14.14 11.65 3.84
N PHE A 331 -13.87 12.89 3.47
CA PHE A 331 -13.22 13.22 2.20
C PHE A 331 -12.19 14.34 2.41
N GLY A 332 -10.91 13.96 2.38
CA GLY A 332 -9.79 14.88 2.60
C GLY A 332 -9.12 15.37 1.32
N SER A 333 -8.04 16.14 1.46
CA SER A 333 -7.21 16.60 0.33
C SER A 333 -6.63 15.46 -0.52
N THR A 334 -6.52 14.25 0.04
CA THR A 334 -6.05 13.09 -0.70
C THR A 334 -7.13 12.51 -1.62
N GLY A 335 -8.39 12.58 -1.21
CA GLY A 335 -9.51 12.27 -2.10
C GLY A 335 -9.58 13.25 -3.28
N LEU A 336 -9.27 14.54 -3.08
CA LEU A 336 -9.18 15.50 -4.19
C LEU A 336 -8.07 15.16 -5.19
N SER A 337 -6.87 14.81 -4.69
CA SER A 337 -5.77 14.36 -5.54
C SER A 337 -6.15 13.11 -6.35
N MET A 338 -6.77 12.12 -5.70
CA MET A 338 -7.29 10.93 -6.36
C MET A 338 -8.21 11.25 -7.53
N LEU A 339 -9.17 12.15 -7.32
CA LEU A 339 -10.11 12.53 -8.37
C LEU A 339 -9.40 13.13 -9.59
N LEU A 340 -8.40 13.98 -9.37
CA LEU A 340 -7.61 14.60 -10.44
C LEU A 340 -6.73 13.58 -11.17
N GLU A 341 -6.16 12.62 -10.44
CA GLU A 341 -5.34 11.56 -11.01
C GLU A 341 -6.18 10.58 -11.84
N LEU A 342 -7.33 10.15 -11.34
CA LEU A 342 -8.26 9.29 -12.07
C LEU A 342 -8.83 9.99 -13.30
N ARG A 343 -9.19 11.27 -13.20
CA ARG A 343 -9.61 12.07 -14.36
C ARG A 343 -8.52 12.13 -15.43
N THR A 344 -7.28 12.37 -15.02
CA THR A 344 -6.13 12.38 -15.92
C THR A 344 -5.96 11.02 -16.61
N ALA A 345 -5.98 9.93 -15.85
CA ALA A 345 -5.87 8.57 -16.39
C ALA A 345 -7.01 8.23 -17.38
N CYS A 346 -8.24 8.64 -17.10
CA CYS A 346 -9.37 8.44 -18.01
C CYS A 346 -9.23 9.27 -19.28
N ARG A 347 -8.84 10.54 -19.16
CA ARG A 347 -8.60 11.44 -20.31
C ARG A 347 -7.53 10.89 -21.23
N ASP A 348 -6.41 10.43 -20.68
CA ASP A 348 -5.29 9.90 -21.46
C ASP A 348 -5.69 8.63 -22.25
N ARG A 349 -6.74 7.93 -21.81
CA ARG A 349 -7.34 6.78 -22.48
C ARG A 349 -8.58 7.14 -23.33
N GLY A 350 -8.99 8.41 -23.34
CA GLY A 350 -10.16 8.87 -24.10
C GLY A 350 -11.51 8.44 -23.53
N VAL A 351 -11.55 8.03 -22.25
CA VAL A 351 -12.76 7.56 -21.58
C VAL A 351 -13.36 8.66 -20.70
N PRO A 352 -14.69 8.89 -20.69
CA PRO A 352 -15.27 9.91 -19.82
C PRO A 352 -15.18 9.50 -18.34
N PHE A 353 -14.87 10.47 -17.48
CA PHE A 353 -14.84 10.29 -16.03
C PHE A 353 -15.96 11.12 -15.38
N ARG A 354 -16.78 10.47 -14.55
CA ARG A 354 -17.97 11.08 -13.91
C ARG A 354 -18.01 10.76 -12.43
N LEU A 355 -18.61 11.66 -11.65
CA LEU A 355 -18.80 11.48 -10.21
C LEU A 355 -20.28 11.42 -9.89
N VAL A 356 -20.64 10.58 -8.91
CA VAL A 356 -21.93 10.68 -8.21
C VAL A 356 -21.63 11.08 -6.78
N ALA A 357 -22.12 12.25 -6.37
CA ALA A 357 -21.92 12.77 -5.03
C ALA A 357 -23.04 13.75 -4.67
N ASP A 358 -23.69 13.53 -3.53
CA ASP A 358 -24.78 14.36 -3.01
C ASP A 358 -24.45 14.95 -1.62
N SER A 359 -23.40 14.46 -0.97
CA SER A 359 -23.04 14.84 0.38
C SER A 359 -22.14 16.07 0.42
N LYS A 360 -22.37 16.94 1.42
CA LYS A 360 -21.48 18.08 1.70
C LYS A 360 -20.06 17.65 2.02
N THR A 361 -19.86 16.43 2.53
CA THR A 361 -18.55 15.84 2.81
C THR A 361 -17.67 15.86 1.56
N VAL A 362 -18.24 15.54 0.39
CA VAL A 362 -17.50 15.49 -0.88
C VAL A 362 -17.61 16.82 -1.64
N LEU A 363 -18.81 17.40 -1.71
CA LEU A 363 -19.06 18.61 -2.51
C LEU A 363 -18.35 19.84 -1.95
N ARG A 364 -18.29 20.01 -0.62
CA ARG A 364 -17.73 21.22 -0.01
C ARG A 364 -16.21 21.36 -0.24
N PRO A 365 -15.39 20.31 -0.10
CA PRO A 365 -13.98 20.39 -0.49
C PRO A 365 -13.78 20.75 -1.96
N LEU A 366 -14.58 20.19 -2.88
CA LEU A 366 -14.53 20.52 -4.31
C LEU A 366 -14.89 21.98 -4.59
N GLU A 367 -15.91 22.53 -3.91
CA GLU A 367 -16.27 23.96 -3.97
C GLU A 367 -15.13 24.86 -3.52
N LEU A 368 -14.56 24.56 -2.35
CA LEU A 368 -13.52 25.39 -1.73
C LEU A 368 -12.22 25.42 -2.55
N THR A 369 -11.96 24.38 -3.33
CA THR A 369 -10.82 24.31 -4.24
C THR A 369 -11.14 24.70 -5.67
N ASP A 370 -12.35 25.20 -5.95
CA ASP A 370 -12.87 25.54 -7.29
C ASP A 370 -12.79 24.37 -8.30
N LEU A 371 -12.78 23.15 -7.79
CA LEU A 371 -12.67 21.93 -8.59
C LEU A 371 -14.02 21.39 -9.05
N LEU A 372 -15.14 21.91 -8.54
CA LEU A 372 -16.48 21.49 -8.98
C LEU A 372 -16.65 21.57 -10.50
N ARG A 373 -16.05 22.57 -11.15
CA ARG A 373 -16.17 22.81 -12.60
C ARG A 373 -15.33 21.86 -13.43
N GLU A 374 -14.37 21.17 -12.79
CA GLU A 374 -13.48 20.23 -13.46
C GLU A 374 -14.12 18.84 -13.62
N PHE A 375 -15.22 18.56 -12.90
CA PHE A 375 -15.88 17.25 -12.88
C PHE A 375 -17.33 17.34 -13.39
N VAL A 376 -17.74 16.33 -14.14
CA VAL A 376 -19.15 16.08 -14.41
C VAL A 376 -19.71 15.33 -13.21
N ILE A 377 -20.51 16.03 -12.38
CA ILE A 377 -21.13 15.47 -11.18
C ILE A 377 -22.61 15.23 -11.47
N ALA A 378 -23.01 13.97 -11.46
CA ALA A 378 -24.39 13.52 -11.59
C ALA A 378 -25.05 13.38 -10.21
N ARG A 379 -26.39 13.49 -10.18
CA ARG A 379 -27.16 13.36 -8.93
C ARG A 379 -27.32 11.92 -8.48
N ASP A 380 -27.35 10.99 -9.44
CA ASP A 380 -27.51 9.56 -9.21
C ASP A 380 -26.80 8.76 -10.31
N LEU A 381 -26.79 7.44 -10.14
CA LEU A 381 -26.15 6.50 -11.07
C LEU A 381 -26.83 6.48 -12.44
N ASP A 382 -28.14 6.72 -12.51
CA ASP A 382 -28.87 6.71 -13.78
C ASP A 382 -28.47 7.91 -14.64
N GLU A 383 -28.37 9.10 -14.05
CA GLU A 383 -27.83 10.30 -14.71
C GLU A 383 -26.35 10.13 -15.07
N ALA A 384 -25.57 9.46 -14.22
CA ALA A 384 -24.15 9.19 -14.51
C ALA A 384 -23.94 8.18 -15.65
N ALA A 385 -24.84 7.22 -15.81
CA ALA A 385 -24.78 6.19 -16.85
C ALA A 385 -25.43 6.60 -18.17
N ALA A 386 -26.37 7.55 -18.15
CA ALA A 386 -26.95 8.12 -19.36
C ALA A 386 -25.91 8.99 -20.09
N HIS A 387 -25.71 8.75 -21.39
CA HIS A 387 -24.77 9.41 -22.31
C HIS A 387 -23.41 8.72 -22.44
#